data_AF-A0A662GCR9-F1
#
_entry.id   AF-A0A662GCR9-F1
#
_cell.length_a   1.000
_cell.length_b   1.000
_cell.length_c   1.000
_cell.angle_alpha   90.00
_cell.angle_beta   90.00
_cell.angle_gamma   90.00
#
_symmetry.space_group_name_H-M   'P 1'
#
loop_
_entity.id
_entity.type
_entity.pdbx_description
1 polymer ?
#
loop_
_entity_poly.entity_id
_entity_poly.type
_entity_poly.pdbx_seq_one_letter_code
_entity_poly.pdbx_strand_id
1 'polypeptide(L)'
;MRKRKTLVEDLSYFARTLGHLDELNIKLIKEVYLRGPRNLSLIARNLKAPKRTIHARFIKLKREGLLSVHALPNFHKLGLINILVFITIKPEFYSLVVEVLKSHDYLYRLYSIQGFRNGIYAHFTIPIDRVKNFEKYISELEKGKAVSKVNMNYVGDFRSFLPNFDYFDVKNKIWIFDVDSYIAEIRSGRFDRLRFDEPDSYKVDADKMDVIIVHWLQKDAMTRFASIARMKKVSRSLVKYHYDTHVA
;
A
#
# COMPACT_ATOMS: atom_id res chain seq x y z
N MET A 1 28.39 5.17 13.10
CA MET A 1 27.79 5.51 11.79
C MET A 1 26.57 4.64 11.52
N ARG A 2 25.36 5.18 11.71
CA ARG A 2 24.10 4.50 11.34
C ARG A 2 23.88 4.70 9.84
N LYS A 3 24.02 3.65 9.02
CA LYS A 3 23.69 3.71 7.58
C LYS A 3 22.22 4.14 7.43
N ARG A 4 22.00 5.31 6.82
CA ARG A 4 20.67 5.73 6.37
C ARG A 4 20.18 4.69 5.36
N LYS A 5 19.07 4.00 5.64
CA LYS A 5 18.34 3.23 4.64
C LYS A 5 17.68 4.20 3.67
N THR A 6 18.41 4.65 2.67
CA THR A 6 17.80 5.21 1.45
C THR A 6 17.04 4.09 0.74
N LEU A 7 15.80 4.38 0.33
CA LEU A 7 14.86 3.45 -0.32
C LEU A 7 15.24 3.06 -1.75
N VAL A 8 16.46 3.34 -2.17
CA VAL A 8 17.05 2.88 -3.43
C VAL A 8 18.42 2.32 -3.05
N GLU A 9 18.44 1.00 -2.86
CA GLU A 9 19.68 0.24 -3.04
C GLU A 9 20.12 0.49 -4.50
N ASP A 10 21.40 0.78 -4.72
CA ASP A 10 22.12 1.04 -6.00
C ASP A 10 21.52 0.43 -7.31
N LEU A 11 21.93 0.88 -8.49
CA LEU A 11 21.52 0.37 -9.83
C LEU A 11 21.48 -1.17 -9.90
N SER A 12 22.36 -1.85 -9.15
CA SER A 12 22.37 -3.29 -8.93
C SER A 12 21.05 -3.87 -8.39
N TYR A 13 20.32 -3.16 -7.52
CA TYR A 13 18.99 -3.53 -7.04
C TYR A 13 17.96 -3.55 -8.16
N PHE A 14 17.96 -2.53 -9.02
CA PHE A 14 17.05 -2.47 -10.16
C PHE A 14 17.34 -3.59 -11.15
N ALA A 15 18.62 -3.79 -11.51
CA ALA A 15 19.04 -4.89 -12.37
C ALA A 15 18.65 -6.26 -11.80
N ARG A 16 18.87 -6.48 -10.49
CA ARG A 16 18.44 -7.69 -9.79
C ARG A 16 16.93 -7.87 -9.91
N THR A 17 16.15 -6.85 -9.56
CA THR A 17 14.67 -6.89 -9.58
C THR A 17 14.14 -7.28 -10.95
N LEU A 18 14.66 -6.65 -12.02
CA LEU A 18 14.27 -6.95 -13.39
C LEU A 18 14.61 -8.41 -13.78
N GLY A 19 15.74 -8.93 -13.33
CA GLY A 19 16.13 -10.34 -13.55
C GLY A 19 15.13 -11.35 -12.96
N HIS A 20 14.43 -10.99 -11.88
CA HIS A 20 13.41 -11.84 -11.25
C HIS A 20 12.02 -11.72 -11.88
N LEU A 21 11.77 -10.75 -12.77
CA LEU A 21 10.52 -10.65 -13.51
C LEU A 21 10.53 -11.57 -14.73
N ASP A 22 10.59 -12.89 -14.48
CA ASP A 22 10.30 -13.90 -15.50
C ASP A 22 8.79 -14.14 -15.63
N GLU A 23 8.39 -14.81 -16.70
CA GLU A 23 6.98 -15.03 -17.04
C GLU A 23 6.21 -15.71 -15.89
N LEU A 24 6.84 -16.70 -15.23
CA LEU A 24 6.21 -17.43 -14.14
C LEU A 24 6.09 -16.58 -12.87
N ASN A 25 7.10 -15.77 -12.55
CA ASN A 25 7.06 -14.86 -11.41
C ASN A 25 6.04 -13.74 -11.62
N ILE A 26 5.90 -13.20 -12.83
CA ILE A 26 4.85 -12.22 -13.14
C ILE A 26 3.47 -12.85 -12.96
N LYS A 27 3.25 -14.05 -13.52
CA LYS A 27 1.99 -14.81 -13.33
C LYS A 27 1.72 -15.10 -11.85
N LEU A 28 2.74 -15.46 -11.09
CA LEU A 28 2.65 -15.65 -9.64
C LEU A 28 2.23 -14.37 -8.91
N ILE A 29 2.85 -13.23 -9.21
CA ILE A 29 2.50 -11.95 -8.60
C ILE A 29 1.05 -11.56 -8.93
N LYS A 30 0.63 -11.71 -10.20
CA LYS A 30 -0.75 -11.48 -10.64
C LYS A 30 -1.74 -12.35 -9.86
N GLU A 31 -1.51 -13.67 -9.75
CA GLU A 31 -2.40 -14.57 -8.99
C GLU A 31 -2.41 -14.29 -7.47
N VAL A 32 -1.27 -13.94 -6.87
CA VAL A 32 -1.18 -13.56 -5.45
C VAL A 32 -1.98 -12.28 -5.19
N TYR A 33 -1.91 -11.30 -6.09
CA TYR A 33 -2.67 -10.07 -5.97
C TYR A 33 -4.18 -10.33 -6.05
N LEU A 34 -4.62 -11.20 -6.96
CA LEU A 34 -6.04 -11.53 -7.14
C LEU A 34 -6.64 -12.34 -5.98
N ARG A 35 -5.86 -13.25 -5.37
CA ARG A 35 -6.40 -14.27 -4.43
C ARG A 35 -5.83 -14.18 -3.02
N GLY A 36 -4.85 -13.32 -2.81
CA GLY A 36 -4.06 -13.25 -1.60
C GLY A 36 -3.03 -14.38 -1.48
N PRO A 37 -2.06 -14.25 -0.54
CA PRO A 37 -0.89 -15.14 -0.51
C PRO A 37 -1.11 -16.42 0.34
N ARG A 38 -2.27 -16.56 1.00
CA ARG A 38 -2.48 -17.60 2.04
C ARG A 38 -2.54 -19.01 1.47
N ASN A 39 -2.99 -19.18 0.23
CA ASN A 39 -3.16 -20.49 -0.41
C ASN A 39 -2.28 -20.64 -1.67
N LEU A 40 -0.96 -20.74 -1.48
CA LEU A 40 -0.01 -20.96 -2.56
C LEU A 40 -0.24 -22.27 -3.35
N SER A 41 -0.94 -23.25 -2.76
CA SER A 41 -1.29 -24.49 -3.45
C SER A 41 -2.39 -24.27 -4.49
N LEU A 42 -3.41 -23.45 -4.15
CA LEU A 42 -4.43 -23.01 -5.10
C LEU A 42 -3.79 -22.22 -6.24
N ILE A 43 -2.89 -21.29 -5.92
CA ILE A 43 -2.15 -20.51 -6.92
C ILE A 43 -1.37 -21.43 -7.86
N ALA A 44 -0.66 -22.42 -7.33
CA ALA A 44 0.09 -23.37 -8.16
C ALA A 44 -0.80 -24.16 -9.12
N ARG A 45 -1.98 -24.59 -8.65
CA ARG A 45 -2.98 -25.27 -9.49
C ARG A 45 -3.49 -24.37 -10.61
N ASN A 46 -3.80 -23.11 -10.32
CA ASN A 46 -4.28 -22.16 -11.33
C ASN A 46 -3.21 -21.85 -12.39
N LEU A 47 -1.96 -21.76 -11.95
CA LEU A 47 -0.82 -21.54 -12.84
C LEU A 47 -0.38 -22.80 -13.59
N LYS A 48 -1.01 -23.95 -13.34
CA LYS A 48 -0.61 -25.27 -13.88
C LYS A 48 0.89 -25.55 -13.67
N ALA A 49 1.41 -25.14 -12.52
CA ALA A 49 2.82 -25.25 -12.18
C ALA A 49 3.03 -26.14 -10.94
N PRO A 50 4.18 -26.83 -10.80
CA PRO A 50 4.44 -27.65 -9.62
C PRO A 50 4.38 -26.83 -8.33
N LYS A 51 3.65 -27.32 -7.33
CA LYS A 51 3.50 -26.67 -6.01
C LYS A 51 4.85 -26.32 -5.39
N ARG A 52 5.82 -27.24 -5.44
CA ARG A 52 7.18 -27.02 -4.90
C ARG A 52 7.85 -25.82 -5.57
N THR A 53 7.72 -25.67 -6.88
CA THR A 53 8.29 -24.57 -7.65
C THR A 53 7.68 -23.23 -7.27
N ILE A 54 6.35 -23.13 -7.19
CA ILE A 54 5.66 -21.90 -6.79
C ILE A 54 6.01 -21.49 -5.37
N HIS A 55 5.99 -22.43 -4.43
CA HIS A 55 6.40 -22.17 -3.05
C HIS A 55 7.86 -21.68 -2.98
N ALA A 56 8.79 -22.35 -3.66
CA ALA A 56 10.20 -21.97 -3.66
C ALA A 56 10.42 -20.56 -4.24
N ARG A 57 9.77 -20.24 -5.36
CA ARG A 57 9.83 -18.92 -6.00
C ARG A 57 9.26 -17.82 -5.11
N PHE A 58 8.06 -18.02 -4.56
CA PHE A 58 7.43 -17.06 -3.65
C PHE A 58 8.31 -16.76 -2.44
N ILE A 59 8.84 -17.80 -1.78
CA ILE A 59 9.73 -17.63 -0.62
C ILE A 59 11.03 -16.93 -1.01
N LYS A 60 11.62 -17.27 -2.18
CA LYS A 60 12.82 -16.61 -2.68
C LYS A 60 12.59 -15.11 -2.89
N LEU A 61 11.52 -14.73 -3.59
CA LEU A 61 11.16 -13.34 -3.84
C LEU A 61 10.96 -12.54 -2.54
N LYS A 62 10.25 -13.12 -1.56
CA LYS A 62 10.07 -12.49 -0.25
C LYS A 62 11.39 -12.32 0.50
N ARG A 63 12.20 -13.38 0.57
CA ARG A 63 13.48 -13.38 1.30
C ARG A 63 14.48 -12.38 0.72
N GLU A 64 14.47 -12.20 -0.60
CA GLU A 64 15.34 -11.26 -1.31
C GLU A 64 14.80 -9.82 -1.31
N GLY A 65 13.67 -9.55 -0.63
CA GLY A 65 13.08 -8.22 -0.54
C GLY A 65 12.45 -7.73 -1.83
N LEU A 66 12.17 -8.63 -2.78
CA LEU A 66 11.62 -8.34 -4.10
C LEU A 66 10.09 -8.42 -4.14
N LEU A 67 9.49 -9.11 -3.16
CA LEU A 67 8.05 -9.20 -3.00
C LEU A 67 7.67 -8.95 -1.55
N SER A 68 6.74 -8.02 -1.35
CA SER A 68 6.06 -7.83 -0.07
C SER A 68 4.55 -7.80 -0.33
N VAL A 69 3.79 -8.49 0.51
CA VAL A 69 2.35 -8.64 0.35
C VAL A 69 1.69 -8.18 1.64
N HIS A 70 0.79 -7.22 1.52
CA HIS A 70 0.17 -6.53 2.64
C HIS A 70 -1.34 -6.50 2.42
N ALA A 71 -2.11 -6.62 3.49
CA ALA A 71 -3.54 -6.32 3.42
C ALA A 71 -3.75 -4.81 3.33
N LEU A 72 -4.72 -4.38 2.53
CA LEU A 72 -5.22 -3.01 2.50
C LEU A 72 -6.64 -3.04 3.07
N PRO A 73 -6.86 -2.56 4.30
CA PRO A 73 -8.18 -2.57 4.90
C PRO A 73 -9.08 -1.52 4.25
N ASN A 74 -10.37 -1.78 4.30
CA ASN A 74 -11.39 -0.77 4.07
C ASN A 74 -11.42 0.14 5.31
N PHE A 75 -10.78 1.31 5.22
CA PHE A 75 -10.56 2.19 6.38
C PHE A 75 -11.88 2.72 6.95
N HIS A 76 -12.88 2.96 6.09
CA HIS A 76 -14.19 3.44 6.52
C HIS A 76 -14.89 2.46 7.49
N LYS A 77 -14.74 1.14 7.29
CA LYS A 77 -15.27 0.10 8.21
C LYS A 77 -14.61 0.09 9.58
N LEU A 78 -13.44 0.72 9.69
CA LEU A 78 -12.72 0.94 10.95
C LEU A 78 -13.05 2.30 11.59
N GLY A 79 -14.01 3.05 11.02
CA GLY A 79 -14.33 4.42 11.44
C GLY A 79 -13.26 5.45 11.08
N LEU A 80 -12.42 5.16 10.08
CA LEU A 80 -11.30 6.01 9.65
C LEU A 80 -11.59 6.62 8.27
N ILE A 81 -11.28 7.91 8.11
CA ILE A 81 -11.26 8.61 6.83
C ILE A 81 -9.83 8.87 6.39
N ASN A 82 -9.58 8.72 5.09
CA ASN A 82 -8.27 9.03 4.52
C ASN A 82 -8.21 10.52 4.18
N ILE A 83 -7.15 11.18 4.61
CA ILE A 83 -6.91 12.60 4.33
C ILE A 83 -5.53 12.75 3.70
N LEU A 84 -5.51 13.25 2.47
CA LEU A 84 -4.31 13.52 1.69
C LEU A 84 -3.93 14.99 1.83
N VAL A 85 -2.78 15.24 2.42
CA VAL A 85 -2.25 16.58 2.67
C VAL A 85 -1.02 16.80 1.80
N PHE A 86 -1.12 17.77 0.90
CA PHE A 86 -0.01 18.25 0.07
C PHE A 86 0.48 19.56 0.65
N ILE A 87 1.76 19.60 1.02
CA ILE A 87 2.35 20.72 1.76
C ILE A 87 3.53 21.24 0.95
N THR A 88 3.45 22.49 0.50
CA THR A 88 4.61 23.21 -0.04
C THR A 88 5.36 23.84 1.13
N ILE A 89 6.64 23.50 1.28
CA ILE A 89 7.43 23.85 2.46
C ILE A 89 8.61 24.70 2.01
N LYS A 90 8.97 25.72 2.80
CA LYS A 90 10.20 26.46 2.55
C LYS A 90 11.40 25.56 2.89
N PRO A 91 12.43 25.46 2.01
CA PRO A 91 13.48 24.45 2.15
C PRO A 91 14.13 24.38 3.54
N GLU A 92 14.32 25.53 4.20
CA GLU A 92 14.94 25.64 5.52
C GLU A 92 14.15 24.97 6.65
N PHE A 93 12.84 24.77 6.49
CA PHE A 93 11.98 24.14 7.49
C PHE A 93 11.62 22.68 7.16
N TYR A 94 12.14 22.12 6.07
CA TYR A 94 11.74 20.79 5.60
C TYR A 94 11.86 19.71 6.68
N SER A 95 13.03 19.61 7.33
CA SER A 95 13.27 18.60 8.38
C SER A 95 12.32 18.75 9.57
N LEU A 96 12.09 19.99 10.02
CA LEU A 96 11.20 20.29 11.13
C LEU A 96 9.76 19.87 10.81
N VAL A 97 9.25 20.25 9.64
CA VAL A 97 7.89 19.88 9.23
C VAL A 97 7.75 18.36 9.09
N VAL A 98 8.76 17.67 8.55
CA VAL A 98 8.77 16.20 8.49
C VAL A 98 8.65 15.58 9.89
N GLU A 99 9.39 16.10 10.87
CA GLU A 99 9.35 15.59 12.25
C GLU A 99 7.99 15.84 12.91
N VAL A 100 7.42 17.03 12.72
CA VAL A 100 6.08 17.39 13.23
C VAL A 100 5.00 16.48 12.65
N LEU A 101 5.06 16.15 11.36
CA LEU A 101 4.09 15.24 10.73
C LEU A 101 4.29 13.79 11.21
N LYS A 102 5.55 13.36 11.38
CA LYS A 102 5.90 12.01 11.84
C LYS A 102 5.54 11.73 13.29
N SER A 103 5.39 12.76 14.12
CA SER A 103 4.96 12.59 15.51
C SER A 103 3.45 12.34 15.65
N HIS A 104 2.68 12.50 14.58
CA HIS A 104 1.24 12.29 14.62
C HIS A 104 0.89 10.80 14.47
N ASP A 105 0.19 10.23 15.45
CA ASP A 105 -0.10 8.79 15.55
C ASP A 105 -0.84 8.20 14.34
N TYR A 106 -1.64 9.02 13.67
CA TYR A 106 -2.44 8.63 12.51
C TYR A 106 -1.76 8.88 11.15
N LEU A 107 -0.47 9.24 11.13
CA LEU A 107 0.28 9.32 9.89
C LEU A 107 0.45 7.91 9.30
N TYR A 108 -0.16 7.66 8.15
CA TYR A 108 -0.06 6.37 7.47
C TYR A 108 1.15 6.32 6.55
N ARG A 109 1.36 7.35 5.70
CA ARG A 109 2.50 7.43 4.78
C ARG A 109 2.94 8.87 4.56
N LEU A 110 4.23 9.06 4.31
CA LEU A 110 4.83 10.35 4.01
C LEU A 110 5.87 10.21 2.90
N TYR A 111 5.79 11.07 1.89
CA TYR A 111 6.71 11.10 0.75
C TYR A 111 7.17 12.53 0.46
N SER A 112 8.42 12.69 0.04
CA SER A 112 8.87 13.92 -0.63
C SER A 112 8.27 13.98 -2.03
N ILE A 113 7.83 15.17 -2.44
CA ILE A 113 7.35 15.42 -3.80
C ILE A 113 8.33 16.37 -4.48
N GLN A 114 8.70 16.05 -5.72
CA GLN A 114 9.49 16.90 -6.60
C GLN A 114 8.77 17.01 -7.96
N GLY A 115 8.74 18.21 -8.56
CA GLY A 115 8.14 18.44 -9.88
C GLY A 115 7.23 19.66 -9.90
N PHE A 116 6.01 19.52 -10.42
CA PHE A 116 5.00 20.61 -10.46
C PHE A 116 4.77 21.25 -9.09
N ARG A 117 4.94 20.48 -8.01
CA ARG A 117 4.98 20.97 -6.64
C ARG A 117 6.16 20.33 -5.92
N ASN A 118 6.91 21.15 -5.19
CA ASN A 118 8.00 20.69 -4.32
C ASN A 118 7.54 20.75 -2.86
N GLY A 119 7.69 19.65 -2.13
CA GLY A 119 7.26 19.60 -0.73
C GLY A 119 6.99 18.19 -0.23
N ILE A 120 5.89 18.03 0.51
CA ILE A 120 5.51 16.78 1.16
C ILE A 120 4.11 16.35 0.73
N TYR A 121 3.98 15.05 0.46
CA TYR A 121 2.72 14.31 0.49
C TYR A 121 2.65 13.61 1.85
N ALA A 122 1.61 13.89 2.63
CA ALA A 122 1.31 13.19 3.85
C ALA A 122 -0.10 12.59 3.77
N HIS A 123 -0.20 11.29 3.97
CA HIS A 123 -1.46 10.56 4.00
C HIS A 123 -1.74 10.16 5.44
N PHE A 124 -2.86 10.65 5.96
CA PHE A 124 -3.38 10.34 7.28
C PHE A 124 -4.63 9.47 7.20
N THR A 125 -4.81 8.61 8.19
CA THR A 125 -6.01 7.79 8.39
C THR A 125 -6.65 8.20 9.73
N ILE A 126 -7.53 9.19 9.70
CA ILE A 126 -8.05 9.88 10.90
C ILE A 126 -9.39 9.28 11.33
N PRO A 127 -9.65 9.06 12.62
CA PRO A 127 -11.00 8.73 13.10
C PRO A 127 -12.00 9.80 12.70
N ILE A 128 -13.16 9.39 12.17
CA ILE A 128 -14.14 10.31 11.58
C ILE A 128 -14.61 11.39 12.59
N ASP A 129 -14.70 11.04 13.87
CA ASP A 129 -15.06 11.94 14.97
C ASP A 129 -13.97 12.95 15.34
N ARG A 130 -12.73 12.75 14.85
CA ARG A 130 -11.55 13.59 15.15
C ARG A 130 -11.10 14.47 13.98
N VAL A 131 -11.81 14.44 12.85
CA VAL A 131 -11.45 15.22 11.65
C VAL A 131 -11.27 16.71 11.97
N LYS A 132 -12.20 17.34 12.69
CA LYS A 132 -12.09 18.76 13.06
C LYS A 132 -10.83 19.10 13.85
N ASN A 133 -10.38 18.19 14.72
CA ASN A 133 -9.14 18.38 15.48
C ASN A 133 -7.92 18.27 14.57
N PHE A 134 -7.96 17.36 13.60
CA PHE A 134 -6.91 17.21 12.60
C PHE A 134 -6.81 18.44 11.68
N GLU A 135 -7.94 18.97 11.24
CA GLU A 135 -7.99 20.21 10.45
C GLU A 135 -7.34 21.38 11.21
N LYS A 136 -7.64 21.50 12.51
CA LYS A 136 -6.99 22.49 13.38
C LYS A 136 -5.49 22.26 13.48
N TYR A 137 -5.04 21.02 13.67
CA TYR A 137 -3.60 20.68 13.70
C TYR A 137 -2.88 21.13 12.43
N ILE A 138 -3.46 20.89 11.25
CA ILE A 138 -2.90 21.33 9.97
C ILE A 138 -2.95 22.87 9.82
N SER A 139 -4.02 23.53 10.27
CA SER A 139 -4.12 24.99 10.24
C SER A 139 -3.04 25.66 11.09
N GLU A 140 -2.71 25.12 12.27
CA GLU A 140 -1.62 25.65 13.10
C GLU A 140 -0.25 25.50 12.42
N LEU A 141 -0.04 24.40 11.67
CA LEU A 141 1.18 24.22 10.88
C LEU A 141 1.33 25.29 9.78
N GLU A 142 0.23 25.69 9.14
CA GLU A 142 0.22 26.74 8.11
C GLU A 142 0.51 28.13 8.70
N LYS A 143 -0.02 28.44 9.89
CA LYS A 143 0.24 29.71 10.60
C LYS A 143 1.71 29.90 10.98
N GLY A 144 2.45 28.81 11.18
CA GLY A 144 3.85 28.82 11.62
C GLY A 144 4.86 29.38 10.61
N LYS A 145 4.43 29.89 9.43
CA LYS A 145 5.26 30.46 8.34
C LYS A 145 6.31 29.53 7.71
N ALA A 146 6.45 28.30 8.23
CA ALA A 146 7.29 27.23 7.69
C ALA A 146 6.72 26.64 6.39
N VAL A 147 5.38 26.67 6.28
CA VAL A 147 4.61 26.17 5.14
C VAL A 147 4.13 27.34 4.31
N SER A 148 4.24 27.23 2.98
CA SER A 148 3.78 28.27 2.05
C SER A 148 2.39 27.97 1.47
N LYS A 149 1.99 26.70 1.42
CA LYS A 149 0.68 26.28 0.94
C LYS A 149 0.33 24.89 1.47
N VAL A 150 -0.92 24.72 1.88
CA VAL A 150 -1.50 23.41 2.19
C VAL A 150 -2.68 23.12 1.27
N ASN A 151 -2.77 21.88 0.76
CA ASN A 151 -3.98 21.36 0.15
C ASN A 151 -4.36 20.03 0.80
N MET A 152 -5.59 19.97 1.32
CA MET A 152 -6.13 18.80 2.00
C MET A 152 -7.29 18.24 1.18
N ASN A 153 -7.28 16.93 0.95
CA ASN A 153 -8.32 16.23 0.21
C ASN A 153 -8.78 15.01 1.01
N TYR A 154 -10.10 14.87 1.17
CA TYR A 154 -10.71 13.72 1.81
C TYR A 154 -10.90 12.62 0.76
N VAL A 155 -10.58 11.40 1.15
CA VAL A 155 -10.65 10.23 0.27
C VAL A 155 -11.40 9.13 1.03
N GLY A 156 -12.36 8.49 0.36
CA GLY A 156 -13.08 7.34 0.89
C GLY A 156 -12.13 6.15 1.08
N ASP A 157 -11.94 5.37 0.01
CA ASP A 157 -11.04 4.22 0.00
C ASP A 157 -9.99 4.27 -1.11
N PHE A 158 -8.95 3.47 -0.94
CA PHE A 158 -7.93 3.23 -1.96
C PHE A 158 -8.19 1.92 -2.67
N ARG A 159 -8.10 1.95 -4.00
CA ARG A 159 -7.88 0.74 -4.81
C ARG A 159 -6.39 0.66 -5.14
N SER A 160 -5.78 -0.47 -4.78
CA SER A 160 -4.40 -0.77 -5.19
C SER A 160 -4.42 -1.45 -6.55
N PHE A 161 -3.39 -1.23 -7.36
CA PHE A 161 -3.23 -1.89 -8.66
C PHE A 161 -1.81 -2.44 -8.78
N LEU A 162 -1.65 -3.54 -9.50
CA LEU A 162 -0.33 -3.94 -9.97
C LEU A 162 0.14 -3.04 -11.12
N PRO A 163 1.45 -2.94 -11.34
CA PRO A 163 1.97 -2.47 -12.61
C PRO A 163 1.32 -3.24 -13.76
N ASN A 164 1.03 -2.55 -14.86
CA ASN A 164 0.54 -3.22 -16.07
C ASN A 164 1.70 -3.94 -16.75
N PHE A 165 1.92 -5.20 -16.38
CA PHE A 165 2.97 -6.05 -16.93
C PHE A 165 2.83 -6.33 -18.44
N ASP A 166 1.74 -5.90 -19.09
CA ASP A 166 1.61 -6.02 -20.54
C ASP A 166 2.55 -5.05 -21.26
N TYR A 167 3.01 -3.99 -20.58
CA TYR A 167 4.09 -3.11 -21.02
C TYR A 167 5.50 -3.64 -20.69
N PHE A 168 5.63 -4.83 -20.08
CA PHE A 168 6.93 -5.37 -19.70
C PHE A 168 7.42 -6.42 -20.70
N ASP A 169 8.49 -6.11 -21.41
CA ASP A 169 9.19 -7.08 -22.25
C ASP A 169 10.02 -8.03 -21.38
N VAL A 170 9.48 -9.23 -21.18
CA VAL A 170 10.10 -10.28 -20.36
C VAL A 170 11.42 -10.77 -20.94
N LYS A 171 11.62 -10.71 -22.26
CA LYS A 171 12.84 -11.19 -22.92
C LYS A 171 13.97 -10.20 -22.71
N ASN A 172 13.70 -8.92 -22.98
CA ASN A 172 14.70 -7.86 -22.91
C ASN A 172 14.80 -7.21 -21.52
N LYS A 173 13.88 -7.53 -20.60
CA LYS A 173 13.79 -6.99 -19.24
C LYS A 173 13.62 -5.47 -19.19
N ILE A 174 12.86 -4.93 -20.13
CA ILE A 174 12.59 -3.49 -20.26
C ILE A 174 11.09 -3.21 -20.20
N TRP A 175 10.73 -2.02 -19.70
CA TRP A 175 9.38 -1.49 -19.83
C TRP A 175 9.28 -0.74 -21.14
N ILE A 176 8.28 -1.09 -21.95
CA ILE A 176 8.00 -0.47 -23.24
C ILE A 176 6.66 0.24 -23.12
N PHE A 177 6.68 1.57 -23.19
CA PHE A 177 5.48 2.38 -23.13
C PHE A 177 5.40 3.27 -24.37
N ASP A 178 4.49 2.92 -25.27
CA ASP A 178 4.19 3.73 -26.46
C ASP A 178 3.18 4.82 -26.09
N VAL A 179 3.70 6.03 -25.96
CA VAL A 179 2.93 7.22 -25.58
C VAL A 179 1.88 7.55 -26.63
N ASP A 180 2.22 7.46 -27.92
CA ASP A 180 1.34 7.88 -29.01
C ASP A 180 0.14 6.92 -29.12
N SER A 181 0.40 5.62 -29.03
CA SER A 181 -0.65 4.60 -28.98
C SER A 181 -1.57 4.79 -27.77
N TYR A 182 -1.01 5.08 -26.59
CA TYR A 182 -1.80 5.32 -25.38
C TYR A 182 -2.68 6.57 -25.49
N ILE A 183 -2.16 7.67 -26.06
CA ILE A 183 -2.95 8.88 -26.31
C ILE A 183 -4.07 8.62 -27.32
N ALA A 184 -3.82 7.83 -28.36
CA ALA A 184 -4.84 7.43 -29.32
C ALA A 184 -5.95 6.58 -28.68
N GLU A 185 -5.59 5.67 -27.76
CA GLU A 185 -6.55 4.87 -27.00
C GLU A 185 -7.45 5.74 -26.12
N ILE A 186 -6.88 6.68 -25.35
CA ILE A 186 -7.64 7.65 -24.55
C ILE A 186 -8.62 8.44 -25.43
N ARG A 187 -8.14 8.97 -26.56
CA ARG A 187 -8.97 9.73 -27.51
C ARG A 187 -10.08 8.91 -28.13
N SER A 188 -9.87 7.60 -28.32
CA SER A 188 -10.89 6.69 -28.83
C SER A 188 -12.04 6.43 -27.84
N GLY A 189 -11.85 6.78 -26.56
CA GLY A 189 -12.84 6.53 -25.50
C GLY A 189 -12.98 5.06 -25.08
N ARG A 190 -12.20 4.15 -25.69
CA ARG A 190 -12.19 2.71 -25.40
C ARG A 190 -11.26 2.37 -24.23
N PHE A 191 -11.48 2.99 -23.09
CA PHE A 191 -10.75 2.67 -21.86
C PHE A 191 -11.73 2.37 -20.73
N ASP A 192 -11.37 1.40 -19.89
CA ASP A 192 -12.17 1.05 -18.73
C ASP A 192 -12.21 2.22 -17.75
N ARG A 193 -13.41 2.76 -17.52
CA ARG A 193 -13.63 3.77 -16.50
C ARG A 193 -13.75 3.08 -15.15
N LEU A 194 -12.70 3.21 -14.34
CA LEU A 194 -12.78 2.85 -12.93
C LEU A 194 -13.88 3.67 -12.27
N ARG A 195 -14.85 2.98 -11.65
CA ARG A 195 -15.81 3.61 -10.74
C ARG A 195 -15.20 3.64 -9.34
N PHE A 196 -15.10 4.84 -8.81
CA PHE A 196 -14.78 5.07 -7.41
C PHE A 196 -16.10 5.39 -6.72
N ASP A 197 -16.45 4.57 -5.75
CA ASP A 197 -17.66 4.74 -4.95
C ASP A 197 -17.26 5.39 -3.63
N GLU A 198 -18.10 6.30 -3.14
CA GLU A 198 -17.94 6.82 -1.78
C GLU A 198 -18.48 5.79 -0.77
N PRO A 199 -17.86 5.67 0.41
CA PRO A 199 -18.38 4.78 1.44
C PRO A 199 -19.71 5.32 1.97
N ASP A 200 -20.72 4.44 2.10
CA ASP A 200 -22.04 4.80 2.61
C ASP A 200 -22.00 5.32 4.07
N SER A 201 -21.02 4.84 4.85
CA SER A 201 -20.83 5.28 6.24
C SER A 201 -19.40 5.01 6.75
N TYR A 202 -19.08 5.64 7.88
CA TYR A 202 -17.87 5.41 8.67
C TYR A 202 -18.19 4.73 10.01
N LYS A 203 -19.23 3.87 10.04
CA LYS A 203 -19.58 3.13 11.24
C LYS A 203 -18.48 2.09 11.52
N VAL A 204 -18.10 1.96 12.79
CA VAL A 204 -17.15 0.93 13.21
C VAL A 204 -17.88 -0.41 13.26
N ASP A 205 -17.57 -1.27 12.30
CA ASP A 205 -18.11 -2.63 12.20
C ASP A 205 -17.11 -3.70 12.68
N ALA A 206 -15.90 -3.28 13.07
CA ALA A 206 -14.82 -4.16 13.50
C ALA A 206 -14.64 -4.17 15.02
N ASP A 207 -14.40 -5.35 15.58
CA ASP A 207 -14.02 -5.49 16.98
C ASP A 207 -12.50 -5.45 17.20
N LYS A 208 -12.08 -5.58 18.47
CA LYS A 208 -10.67 -5.55 18.84
C LYS A 208 -9.85 -6.67 18.18
N MET A 209 -10.41 -7.87 18.03
CA MET A 209 -9.72 -8.99 17.40
C MET A 209 -9.58 -8.75 15.90
N ASP A 210 -10.61 -8.22 15.24
CA ASP A 210 -10.59 -7.89 13.83
C ASP A 210 -9.50 -6.85 13.52
N VAL A 211 -9.43 -5.78 14.32
CA VAL A 211 -8.38 -4.74 14.22
C VAL A 211 -6.98 -5.33 14.43
N ILE A 212 -6.82 -6.24 15.39
CA ILE A 212 -5.54 -6.93 15.62
C ILE A 212 -5.14 -7.77 14.41
N ILE A 213 -6.08 -8.51 13.82
CA ILE A 213 -5.81 -9.34 12.64
C ILE A 213 -5.38 -8.43 11.49
N VAL A 214 -6.17 -7.39 11.18
CA VAL A 214 -5.86 -6.41 10.14
C VAL A 214 -4.47 -5.81 10.34
N HIS A 215 -4.14 -5.36 11.56
CA HIS A 215 -2.82 -4.79 11.87
C HIS A 215 -1.66 -5.72 11.48
N TRP A 216 -1.76 -7.02 11.79
CA TRP A 216 -0.73 -7.99 11.45
C TRP A 216 -0.67 -8.30 9.96
N LEU A 217 -1.82 -8.33 9.29
CA LEU A 217 -1.88 -8.59 7.84
C LEU A 217 -1.46 -7.37 7.01
N GLN A 218 -1.66 -6.15 7.50
CA GLN A 218 -1.11 -4.93 6.91
C GLN A 218 0.41 -4.90 6.96
N LYS A 219 1.03 -5.52 7.98
CA LYS A 219 2.49 -5.65 8.08
C LYS A 219 3.05 -6.77 7.19
N ASP A 220 2.38 -7.91 7.20
CA ASP A 220 2.66 -9.04 6.31
C ASP A 220 1.41 -9.92 6.21
N ALA A 221 0.82 -9.98 5.03
CA ALA A 221 -0.39 -10.78 4.76
C ALA A 221 -0.15 -12.30 4.94
N MET A 222 1.11 -12.74 5.00
CA MET A 222 1.49 -14.12 5.32
C MET A 222 1.57 -14.43 6.82
N THR A 223 1.32 -13.46 7.70
CA THR A 223 1.35 -13.68 9.14
C THR A 223 0.43 -14.85 9.52
N ARG A 224 0.99 -15.86 10.20
CA ARG A 224 0.25 -17.07 10.57
C ARG A 224 -0.76 -16.76 11.67
N PHE A 225 -2.00 -17.24 11.55
CA PHE A 225 -3.00 -17.12 12.63
C PHE A 225 -2.54 -17.72 13.95
N ALA A 226 -1.73 -18.80 13.90
CA ALA A 226 -1.13 -19.37 15.10
C ALA A 226 -0.21 -18.37 15.84
N SER A 227 0.49 -17.49 15.12
CA SER A 227 1.34 -16.45 15.72
C SER A 227 0.50 -15.36 16.37
N ILE A 228 -0.57 -14.92 15.69
CA ILE A 228 -1.52 -13.93 16.23
C ILE A 228 -2.20 -14.49 17.50
N ALA A 229 -2.69 -15.73 17.43
CA ALA A 229 -3.35 -16.43 18.53
C ALA A 229 -2.45 -16.53 19.76
N ARG A 230 -1.18 -16.95 19.58
CA ARG A 230 -0.20 -17.05 20.66
C ARG A 230 0.07 -15.70 21.32
N MET A 231 0.25 -14.66 20.51
CA MET A 231 0.54 -13.31 21.02
C MET A 231 -0.62 -12.72 21.82
N LYS A 232 -1.85 -13.03 21.42
CA LYS A 232 -3.06 -12.56 22.09
C LYS A 232 -3.62 -13.54 23.13
N LYS A 233 -2.95 -14.68 23.35
CA LYS A 233 -3.37 -15.73 24.28
C LYS A 233 -4.81 -16.21 24.03
N VAL A 234 -5.16 -16.39 22.75
CA VAL A 234 -6.46 -16.90 22.31
C VAL A 234 -6.30 -18.16 21.47
N SER A 235 -7.40 -18.86 21.17
CA SER A 235 -7.37 -20.03 20.29
C SER A 235 -7.14 -19.63 18.82
N ARG A 236 -6.49 -20.51 18.05
CA ARG A 236 -6.34 -20.33 16.60
C ARG A 236 -7.69 -20.35 15.88
N SER A 237 -8.65 -21.14 16.37
CA SER A 237 -10.01 -21.22 15.81
C SER A 237 -10.73 -19.87 15.92
N LEU A 238 -10.59 -19.18 17.05
CA LEU A 238 -11.15 -17.83 17.23
C LEU A 238 -10.57 -16.86 16.19
N VAL A 239 -9.24 -16.80 16.05
CA VAL A 239 -8.60 -15.93 15.04
C VAL A 239 -9.08 -16.26 13.62
N LYS A 240 -9.25 -17.55 13.30
CA LYS A 240 -9.77 -17.97 11.99
C LYS A 240 -11.22 -17.52 11.78
N TYR A 241 -12.07 -17.68 12.78
CA TYR A 241 -13.47 -17.26 12.74
C TYR A 241 -13.59 -15.76 12.46
N HIS A 242 -12.88 -14.91 13.21
CA HIS A 242 -12.87 -13.47 12.98
C HIS A 242 -12.35 -13.12 11.58
N TYR A 243 -11.28 -13.79 11.14
CA TYR A 243 -10.75 -13.56 9.80
C TYR A 243 -11.80 -13.87 8.72
N ASP A 244 -12.38 -15.07 8.74
CA ASP A 244 -13.30 -15.49 7.68
C ASP A 244 -14.63 -14.71 7.70
N THR A 245 -15.06 -14.22 8.86
CA THR A 245 -16.37 -13.57 9.03
C THR A 245 -16.30 -12.06 8.84
N HIS A 246 -15.21 -11.41 9.29
CA HIS A 246 -15.15 -9.94 9.35
C HIS A 246 -13.99 -9.32 8.54
N VAL A 247 -12.95 -10.08 8.17
CA VAL A 247 -11.72 -9.53 7.56
C VAL A 247 -11.49 -9.96 6.12
N ALA A 248 -11.82 -11.21 5.77
CA ALA A 248 -11.46 -11.84 4.50
C ALA A 248 -12.20 -11.28 3.28
#